data_AF-A0A8T1TAQ5-F1
#
_entry.id   AF-A0A8T1TAQ5-F1
#
_cell.length_a   1.000
_cell.length_b   1.000
_cell.length_c   1.000
_cell.angle_alpha   90.00
_cell.angle_beta   90.00
_cell.angle_gamma   90.00
#
_symmetry.space_group_name_H-M   'P 1'
#
loop_
_entity.id
_entity.type
_entity.pdbx_description
1 polymer ?
#
loop_
_entity_poly.entity_id
_entity_poly.type
_entity_poly.pdbx_seq_one_letter_code
_entity_poly.pdbx_strand_id
1 'polypeptide(L)'
;MEFLRRLVLGGLMVAGTTGLGVVAWALATPREQRRREIAKELQETNPLHWAERRHQNELVMAAIKEAAETNENVARRPSPTWSK
;
A
#
# COMPACT_ATOMS: atom_id res chain seq x y z
N MET A 1 -53.31 22.17 -4.75
CA MET A 1 -52.42 22.03 -3.57
C MET A 1 -51.74 20.67 -3.48
N GLU A 2 -52.40 19.58 -3.87
CA GLU A 2 -51.86 18.23 -3.67
C GLU A 2 -50.65 17.89 -4.57
N PHE A 3 -50.65 18.35 -5.82
CA PHE A 3 -49.52 18.21 -6.73
C PHE A 3 -48.26 18.92 -6.22
N LEU A 4 -48.41 20.14 -5.72
CA LEU A 4 -47.32 20.91 -5.11
C LEU A 4 -46.75 20.20 -3.88
N ARG A 5 -47.62 19.64 -3.03
CA ARG A 5 -47.19 18.84 -1.86
C ARG A 5 -46.38 17.60 -2.26
N ARG A 6 -46.80 16.89 -3.32
CA ARG A 6 -46.06 15.73 -3.83
C ARG A 6 -44.70 16.10 -4.41
N LEU A 7 -44.61 17.23 -5.13
CA LEU A 7 -43.34 17.74 -5.64
C LEU A 7 -42.37 18.13 -4.53
N VAL A 8 -42.85 18.83 -3.48
CA VAL A 8 -42.02 19.23 -2.34
C VAL A 8 -41.51 18.00 -1.57
N LEU A 9 -42.38 17.02 -1.30
CA LEU A 9 -41.99 15.78 -0.63
C LEU A 9 -41.01 14.95 -1.47
N GLY A 10 -41.25 14.85 -2.79
CA GLY A 10 -40.35 14.16 -3.71
C GLY A 10 -38.97 14.83 -3.76
N GLY A 11 -38.93 16.16 -3.86
CA GLY A 11 -37.69 16.93 -3.85
C GLY A 11 -36.88 16.76 -2.56
N LEU A 12 -37.55 16.78 -1.39
CA LEU A 12 -36.92 16.54 -0.10
C LEU A 12 -36.30 15.13 0.00
N MET A 13 -36.97 14.10 -0.53
CA MET A 13 -36.43 12.74 -0.53
C MET A 13 -35.20 12.61 -1.43
N VAL A 14 -35.23 13.21 -2.63
CA VAL A 14 -34.07 13.21 -3.54
C VAL A 14 -32.90 13.99 -2.94
N ALA A 15 -33.16 15.16 -2.36
CA ALA A 15 -32.13 15.97 -1.71
C ALA A 15 -31.53 15.26 -0.50
N GLY A 16 -32.37 14.62 0.33
CA GLY A 16 -31.93 13.86 1.50
C GLY A 16 -31.05 12.67 1.13
N THR A 17 -31.48 11.86 0.16
CA THR A 17 -30.71 10.68 -0.29
C THR A 17 -29.40 11.07 -0.97
N THR A 18 -29.43 12.10 -1.82
CA THR A 18 -28.23 12.62 -2.50
C THR A 18 -27.24 13.20 -1.48
N GLY A 19 -27.72 13.97 -0.51
CA GLY A 19 -26.88 14.55 0.55
C GLY A 19 -26.17 13.48 1.38
N LEU A 20 -26.89 12.42 1.78
CA LEU A 20 -26.29 11.29 2.51
C LEU A 20 -25.21 10.58 1.67
N GLY A 21 -25.44 10.38 0.37
CA GLY A 21 -24.47 9.80 -0.54
C GLY A 21 -23.18 10.61 -0.65
N VAL A 22 -23.30 11.93 -0.78
CA VAL A 22 -22.15 12.85 -0.85
C VAL A 22 -21.35 12.84 0.45
N VAL A 23 -22.02 12.85 1.61
CA VAL A 23 -21.36 12.80 2.92
C VAL A 23 -20.62 11.47 3.10
N ALA A 24 -21.25 10.34 2.76
CA ALA A 24 -20.61 9.02 2.84
C ALA A 24 -19.40 8.91 1.92
N TRP A 25 -19.49 9.44 0.69
CA TRP A 25 -18.38 9.48 -0.25
C TRP A 25 -17.22 10.35 0.27
N ALA A 26 -17.51 11.55 0.78
CA ALA A 26 -16.50 12.46 1.32
C ALA A 26 -15.78 11.90 2.57
N LEU A 27 -16.44 11.04 3.36
CA LEU A 27 -15.82 10.34 4.49
C LEU A 27 -14.96 9.14 4.04
N ALA A 28 -15.25 8.54 2.88
CA ALA A 28 -14.51 7.39 2.36
C ALA A 28 -13.27 7.78 1.54
N THR A 29 -13.29 8.93 0.86
CA THR A 29 -12.18 9.46 0.04
C THR A 29 -10.88 9.85 0.77
N PRO A 30 -10.81 10.21 2.07
CA PRO A 30 -9.58 10.67 2.73
C PRO A 30 -8.45 9.63 2.70
N ARG A 31 -8.78 8.36 2.47
CA ARG A 31 -7.79 7.27 2.40
C ARG A 31 -6.86 7.37 1.21
N GLU A 32 -7.33 7.88 0.07
CA GLU A 32 -6.52 7.90 -1.15
C GLU A 32 -5.49 9.03 -1.13
N GLN A 33 -5.89 10.21 -0.63
CA GLN A 33 -4.97 11.33 -0.41
C GLN A 33 -3.92 10.97 0.65
N ARG A 34 -4.34 10.37 1.78
CA ARG A 34 -3.41 9.91 2.82
C ARG A 34 -2.41 8.87 2.31
N ARG A 35 -2.84 7.94 1.44
CA ARG A 35 -1.93 6.96 0.82
C ARG A 35 -0.90 7.63 -0.09
N ARG A 36 -1.29 8.66 -0.84
CA ARG A 36 -0.39 9.43 -1.70
C ARG A 36 0.59 10.28 -0.90
N GLU A 37 0.16 10.83 0.23
CA GLU A 37 1.04 11.57 1.16
C GLU A 37 2.07 10.66 1.81
N ILE A 38 1.65 9.50 2.33
CA ILE A 38 2.56 8.48 2.86
C ILE A 38 3.54 8.01 1.77
N ALA A 39 3.07 7.80 0.54
CA ALA A 39 3.94 7.42 -0.57
C ALA A 39 4.98 8.50 -0.93
N LYS A 40 4.67 9.78 -0.73
CA LYS A 40 5.61 10.89 -0.91
C LYS A 40 6.63 10.98 0.24
N GLU A 41 6.23 10.64 1.46
CA GLU A 41 7.12 10.60 2.63
C GLU A 41 8.03 9.37 2.67
N LEU A 42 7.68 8.28 1.97
CA LEU A 42 8.56 7.15 1.78
C LEU A 42 9.83 7.62 1.05
N GLN A 43 10.93 7.68 1.80
CA GLN A 43 12.28 8.06 1.35
C GLN A 43 12.77 7.25 0.13
N GLU A 44 12.11 6.15 -0.18
CA GLU A 44 12.36 5.31 -1.37
C GLU A 44 12.19 6.08 -2.69
N THR A 45 11.39 7.15 -2.72
CA THR A 45 11.14 7.95 -3.93
C THR A 45 12.24 9.01 -4.18
N ASN A 46 13.15 9.24 -3.23
CA ASN A 46 14.21 10.23 -3.39
C ASN A 46 15.39 9.64 -4.20
N PRO A 47 15.65 10.12 -5.44
CA PRO A 47 16.67 9.56 -6.33
C PRO A 47 18.09 9.60 -5.76
N LEU A 48 18.36 10.46 -4.77
CA LEU A 48 19.67 10.57 -4.12
C LEU A 48 20.03 9.32 -3.31
N HIS A 49 19.06 8.62 -2.72
CA HIS A 49 19.31 7.41 -1.93
C HIS A 49 19.45 6.13 -2.78
N TRP A 50 19.20 6.21 -4.09
CA TRP A 50 19.27 5.05 -4.98
C TRP A 50 20.71 4.61 -5.23
N ALA A 51 21.64 5.56 -5.33
CA ALA A 51 23.06 5.25 -5.51
C ALA A 51 23.61 4.49 -4.28
N GLU A 52 23.34 5.01 -3.09
CA GLU A 52 23.74 4.38 -1.82
C GLU A 52 23.09 3.00 -1.64
N ARG A 53 21.78 2.86 -1.91
CA ARG A 53 21.11 1.55 -1.86
C ARG A 53 21.65 0.55 -2.88
N ARG A 54 22.00 0.99 -4.10
CA ARG A 54 22.61 0.10 -5.09
C ARG A 54 23.97 -0.40 -4.60
N HIS A 55 24.81 0.50 -4.08
CA HIS A 55 26.10 0.12 -3.54
C HIS A 55 25.97 -0.86 -2.37
N GLN A 56 25.07 -0.60 -1.42
CA GLN A 56 24.80 -1.52 -0.31
C GLN A 56 24.27 -2.89 -0.79
N ASN A 57 23.39 -2.90 -1.79
CA ASN A 57 22.86 -4.14 -2.36
C ASN A 57 23.94 -4.95 -3.09
N GLU A 58 24.84 -4.28 -3.82
CA GLU A 58 26.00 -4.91 -4.45
C GLU A 58 26.91 -5.57 -3.42
N LEU A 59 27.21 -4.90 -2.31
CA LEU A 59 28.02 -5.46 -1.22
C LEU A 59 27.35 -6.66 -0.56
N VAL A 60 26.05 -6.57 -0.26
CA VAL A 60 25.27 -7.69 0.31
C VAL A 60 25.24 -8.86 -0.66
N MET A 61 25.00 -8.63 -1.94
CA MET A 61 24.97 -9.68 -2.95
C MET A 61 26.35 -10.35 -3.12
N ALA A 62 27.43 -9.58 -3.09
CA ALA A 62 28.78 -10.10 -3.11
C ALA A 62 29.05 -11.02 -1.90
N ALA A 63 28.68 -10.58 -0.70
CA ALA A 63 28.83 -11.38 0.52
C ALA A 63 27.99 -12.66 0.51
N ILE A 64 26.74 -12.59 0.02
CA ILE A 64 25.88 -13.77 -0.14
C ILE A 64 26.46 -14.75 -1.14
N LYS A 65 26.98 -14.25 -2.27
CA LYS A 65 27.60 -15.09 -3.30
C LYS A 65 28.83 -15.80 -2.76
N GLU A 66 29.71 -15.07 -2.09
CA GLU A 66 30.89 -15.63 -1.43
C GLU A 66 30.48 -16.73 -0.43
N ALA A 67 29.54 -16.44 0.48
CA ALA A 67 29.02 -17.41 1.44
C ALA A 67 28.35 -18.63 0.79
N ALA A 68 27.74 -18.47 -0.39
CA ALA A 68 27.11 -19.56 -1.13
C ALA A 68 28.14 -20.49 -1.81
N GLU A 69 29.31 -19.95 -2.16
CA GLU A 69 30.43 -20.68 -2.76
C GLU A 69 31.29 -21.41 -1.72
N THR A 70 31.26 -20.98 -0.44
CA THR A 70 31.99 -21.67 0.62
C THR A 70 31.41 -23.03 1.02
N ASN A 71 32.26 -23.88 1.59
CA ASN A 71 31.85 -25.17 2.18
C ASN A 71 31.04 -25.03 3.46
N GLU A 72 30.95 -23.81 4.02
CA GLU A 72 30.14 -23.52 5.20
C GLU A 72 28.66 -23.34 4.85
N ASN A 73 28.32 -23.23 3.56
CA ASN A 73 26.96 -23.11 3.07
C ASN A 73 26.07 -24.25 3.60
N VAL A 74 25.21 -23.90 4.56
CA VAL A 74 24.27 -24.82 5.20
C VAL A 74 23.27 -25.44 4.21
N ALA A 75 22.97 -24.77 3.10
CA ALA A 75 22.09 -25.31 2.06
C ALA A 75 22.74 -26.44 1.24
N ARG A 76 24.08 -26.57 1.28
CA ARG A 76 24.80 -27.71 0.66
C ARG A 76 24.93 -28.90 1.60
N ARG A 77 24.72 -28.70 2.91
CA ARG A 77 24.77 -29.81 3.87
C ARG A 77 23.55 -30.70 3.64
N PRO A 78 23.72 -32.04 3.62
CA PRO A 78 22.57 -32.93 3.63
C PRO A 78 21.72 -32.58 4.85
N SER A 79 20.43 -32.30 4.65
CA SER A 79 19.52 -32.02 5.76
C SER A 79 19.64 -33.17 6.75
N PRO A 80 19.72 -32.93 8.07
CA PRO A 80 19.41 -33.98 9.03
C PRO A 80 18.02 -34.45 8.64
N THR A 81 17.92 -35.68 8.12
CA THR A 81 16.65 -36.34 7.96
C THR A 81 16.02 -36.28 9.34
N TRP A 82 15.01 -35.43 9.51
CA TRP A 82 14.18 -35.45 10.70
C TRP A 82 13.53 -36.84 10.70
N SER A 83 14.21 -37.77 11.38
CA SER A 83 13.75 -39.13 11.60
C SER A 83 12.36 -39.01 12.22
N LYS A 84 11.35 -39.49 11.48
CA LYS A 84 10.13 -39.95 12.11
C LYS A 84 10.39 -41.27 12.81
#